data_AF-A0A9D7GZ11-F1
#
_entry.id   AF-A0A9D7GZ11-F1
#
_cell.length_a   1.000
_cell.length_b   1.000
_cell.length_c   1.000
_cell.angle_alpha   90.00
_cell.angle_beta   90.00
_cell.angle_gamma   90.00
#
_symmetry.space_group_name_H-M   'P 1'
#
loop_
_entity.id
_entity.type
_entity.pdbx_description
1 polymer ?
#
loop_
_entity_poly.entity_id
_entity_poly.type
_entity_poly.pdbx_seq_one_letter_code
_entity_poly.pdbx_strand_id
1 'polypeptide(L)'
;MTRLGRLLIAGLLSCARPPDATLGPGAAPSPAAKATPSPTVTVRVLAFNDFHGHLKPPDGRVPGVAGPVGGAAYVAAHLKRLGAEQPNTVVVAAGDLVGGSPLTSALFHDEPTILAMNAMKLSILGLGNHELDEGLSEVLRLRRGGCHPKDGCALHPTFDGARFDFVAANVEDEATGRRVLPAYVLRTFEGIPVAFVGMPLEGTPRVAAPGGVKGLLFRDEVRTVRALIPELTKQGVAAIVVLLHEGGLVKGGGLNDCRDLHGPVVAIAEKADPAVDVFITGHTHALYNCRVGGRPVTSALSFGRVITEVNLVLDRRTKDVVEATAHNHAVTHDLAPDPVVGAIVDHASRLAAPKEDRVVGHIAGTLRASASGTGEATLGTVVADAHLEATRKAGAQLALTNVGGLRTDLTFARSRGEPVDGLVTYGEAFAAQPFGNVLVTLAVSGGELIDVLEDELRRGTIPQSSSNVRIRIAGRRLRELLVDGSPVHASDRVSVTVNSFMAETVPAFRRSKERVVGAEDLEALEAYFRAHPVVAVPVTKRVEREPAVDAGDE
;
A
#
# COMPACT_ATOMS: atom_id res chain seq x y z
N MET A 1 -42.41 -43.55 -28.49
CA MET A 1 -43.66 -43.40 -29.27
C MET A 1 -43.74 -41.92 -29.65
N THR A 2 -43.81 -41.41 -30.88
CA THR A 2 -44.02 -41.94 -32.25
C THR A 2 -43.70 -40.73 -33.16
N ARG A 3 -42.66 -40.78 -33.99
CA ARG A 3 -42.66 -40.88 -35.47
C ARG A 3 -43.41 -39.81 -36.30
N LEU A 4 -42.60 -39.17 -37.18
CA LEU A 4 -42.72 -38.90 -38.63
C LEU A 4 -43.76 -37.92 -39.20
N GLY A 5 -43.28 -37.13 -40.18
CA GLY A 5 -44.08 -36.67 -41.33
C GLY A 5 -43.46 -35.53 -42.14
N ARG A 6 -42.59 -35.84 -43.13
CA ARG A 6 -42.13 -34.92 -44.19
C ARG A 6 -43.23 -34.73 -45.24
N LEU A 7 -43.35 -33.53 -45.81
CA LEU A 7 -44.05 -33.29 -47.09
C LEU A 7 -43.10 -32.53 -48.04
N LEU A 8 -42.85 -33.11 -49.21
CA LEU A 8 -42.16 -32.50 -50.36
C LEU A 8 -43.16 -31.69 -51.18
N ILE A 9 -42.76 -30.50 -51.64
CA ILE A 9 -43.38 -29.81 -52.78
C ILE A 9 -42.28 -29.50 -53.79
N ALA A 10 -42.42 -30.04 -55.00
CA ALA A 10 -41.57 -29.78 -56.15
C ALA A 10 -42.10 -28.56 -56.92
N GLY A 11 -41.25 -27.57 -57.14
CA GLY A 11 -41.51 -26.42 -58.02
C GLY A 11 -40.50 -26.39 -59.15
N LEU A 12 -40.97 -26.61 -60.38
CA LEU A 12 -40.22 -26.44 -61.63
C LEU A 12 -40.01 -24.94 -61.89
N LEU A 13 -38.75 -24.48 -61.96
CA LEU A 13 -38.40 -23.18 -62.53
C LEU A 13 -37.53 -23.36 -63.76
N SER A 14 -38.02 -22.81 -64.87
CA SER A 14 -37.39 -22.75 -66.19
C SER A 14 -36.15 -21.85 -66.17
N CYS A 15 -34.99 -22.39 -66.57
CA CYS A 15 -33.76 -21.63 -66.73
C CYS A 15 -33.75 -20.87 -68.07
N ALA A 16 -33.82 -19.54 -68.00
CA ALA A 16 -33.42 -18.66 -69.11
C ALA A 16 -31.90 -18.43 -69.06
N ARG A 17 -31.25 -18.55 -70.23
CA ARG A 17 -29.80 -18.44 -70.42
C ARG A 17 -29.43 -16.96 -70.63
N PRO A 18 -28.50 -16.36 -69.84
CA PRO A 18 -27.99 -15.02 -70.13
C PRO A 18 -26.94 -15.07 -71.27
N PRO A 19 -26.69 -13.95 -71.97
CA PRO A 19 -25.76 -13.90 -73.09
C PRO A 19 -24.30 -13.98 -72.65
N ASP A 20 -23.48 -14.61 -73.50
CA ASP A 20 -22.03 -14.77 -73.34
C ASP A 20 -21.32 -13.41 -73.21
N ALA A 21 -20.74 -13.16 -72.03
CA ALA A 21 -19.77 -12.10 -71.82
C ALA A 21 -18.36 -12.66 -72.08
N THR A 22 -17.69 -12.13 -73.09
CA THR A 22 -16.30 -12.43 -73.44
C THR A 22 -15.36 -12.11 -72.28
N LEU A 23 -14.69 -13.13 -71.74
CA LEU A 23 -13.64 -13.01 -70.74
C LEU A 23 -12.36 -12.41 -71.38
N GLY A 24 -12.02 -11.18 -71.00
CA GLY A 24 -10.67 -10.63 -71.23
C GLY A 24 -9.63 -11.30 -70.32
N PRO A 25 -8.33 -11.22 -70.66
CA PRO A 25 -7.28 -11.85 -69.88
C PRO A 25 -7.24 -11.26 -68.47
N GLY A 26 -7.53 -12.10 -67.48
CA GLY A 26 -7.55 -11.71 -66.06
C GLY A 26 -6.17 -11.24 -65.62
N ALA A 27 -6.10 -10.01 -65.11
CA ALA A 27 -4.92 -9.51 -64.41
C ALA A 27 -4.64 -10.39 -63.19
N ALA A 28 -3.40 -10.87 -63.08
CA ALA A 28 -2.94 -11.61 -61.92
C ALA A 28 -3.11 -10.76 -60.64
N PRO A 29 -3.50 -11.35 -59.50
CA PRO A 29 -3.58 -10.63 -58.24
C PRO A 29 -2.20 -10.10 -57.86
N SER A 30 -2.08 -8.78 -57.73
CA SER A 30 -0.88 -8.11 -57.27
C SER A 30 -0.50 -8.63 -55.87
N PRO A 31 0.76 -8.97 -55.59
CA PRO A 31 1.16 -9.45 -54.27
C PRO A 31 0.82 -8.36 -53.24
N ALA A 32 0.02 -8.72 -52.24
CA ALA A 32 -0.31 -7.83 -51.13
C ALA A 32 1.01 -7.31 -50.53
N ALA A 33 1.23 -6.01 -50.62
CA ALA A 33 2.39 -5.37 -50.01
C ALA A 33 2.38 -5.71 -48.52
N LYS A 34 3.46 -6.33 -48.02
CA LYS A 34 3.64 -6.52 -46.58
C LYS A 34 3.59 -5.15 -45.92
N ALA A 35 2.56 -4.90 -45.10
CA ALA A 35 2.45 -3.66 -44.36
C ALA A 35 3.76 -3.42 -43.59
N THR A 36 4.36 -2.25 -43.82
CA THR A 36 5.54 -1.83 -43.06
C THR A 36 5.16 -1.74 -41.59
N PRO A 37 5.93 -2.36 -40.66
CA PRO A 37 5.64 -2.26 -39.24
C PRO A 37 5.57 -0.78 -38.80
N SER A 38 4.63 -0.46 -37.92
CA SER A 38 4.58 0.86 -37.27
C SER A 38 5.97 1.22 -36.73
N PRO A 39 6.43 2.48 -36.88
CA PRO A 39 7.72 2.92 -36.33
C PRO A 39 7.75 2.85 -34.79
N THR A 40 6.57 2.77 -34.16
CA THR A 40 6.41 2.72 -32.70
C THR A 40 5.69 1.46 -32.24
N VAL A 41 5.89 1.13 -30.97
CA VAL A 41 5.19 0.08 -30.21
C VAL A 41 4.55 0.73 -28.99
N THR A 42 3.24 0.54 -28.79
CA THR A 42 2.59 0.97 -27.55
C THR A 42 2.66 -0.16 -26.52
N VAL A 43 3.11 0.16 -25.31
CA VAL A 43 3.14 -0.73 -24.16
C VAL A 43 2.28 -0.12 -23.06
N ARG A 44 1.39 -0.92 -22.47
CA ARG A 44 0.57 -0.53 -21.34
C ARG A 44 1.12 -1.14 -20.06
N VAL A 45 1.41 -0.31 -19.08
CA VAL A 45 1.78 -0.69 -17.73
C VAL A 45 0.57 -0.43 -16.83
N LEU A 46 -0.03 -1.48 -16.30
CA LEU A 46 -1.09 -1.38 -15.29
C LEU A 46 -0.44 -1.51 -13.92
N ALA A 47 -0.56 -0.46 -13.11
CA ALA A 47 0.16 -0.33 -11.87
C ALA A 47 -0.74 -0.05 -10.68
N PHE A 48 -0.33 -0.54 -9.51
CA PHE A 48 -0.93 -0.21 -8.23
C PHE A 48 0.14 -0.30 -7.13
N ASN A 49 -0.20 0.11 -5.92
CA ASN A 49 0.71 0.18 -4.78
C ASN A 49 -0.09 -0.01 -3.48
N ASP A 50 0.60 -0.34 -2.40
CA ASP A 50 0.05 -0.31 -1.04
C ASP A 50 -1.25 -1.12 -0.89
N PHE A 51 -1.28 -2.33 -1.47
CA PHE A 51 -2.45 -3.21 -1.40
C PHE A 51 -2.70 -3.71 0.03
N HIS A 52 -1.65 -3.89 0.84
CA HIS A 52 -1.71 -4.28 2.25
C HIS A 52 -2.71 -5.42 2.52
N GLY A 53 -2.65 -6.48 1.72
CA GLY A 53 -3.53 -7.65 1.85
C GLY A 53 -5.04 -7.38 1.88
N HIS A 54 -5.52 -6.27 1.30
CA HIS A 54 -6.95 -5.92 1.23
C HIS A 54 -7.69 -6.77 0.20
N LEU A 55 -7.84 -8.05 0.53
CA LEU A 55 -8.53 -9.06 -0.27
C LEU A 55 -10.03 -8.75 -0.43
N LYS A 56 -10.66 -8.33 0.68
CA LYS A 56 -12.03 -7.83 0.72
C LYS A 56 -12.05 -6.33 0.40
N PRO A 57 -13.17 -5.79 -0.13
CA PRO A 57 -13.31 -4.35 -0.35
C PRO A 57 -13.05 -3.58 0.96
N PRO A 58 -12.14 -2.59 0.96
CA PRO A 58 -11.91 -1.75 2.13
C PRO A 58 -13.07 -0.79 2.36
N ASP A 59 -13.21 -0.32 3.60
CA ASP A 59 -14.10 0.79 3.94
C ASP A 59 -13.59 2.12 3.36
N GLY A 60 -14.41 3.16 3.38
CA GLY A 60 -14.04 4.50 2.91
C GLY A 60 -14.33 4.75 1.43
N ARG A 61 -14.01 5.96 0.97
CA ARG A 61 -14.37 6.45 -0.38
C ARG A 61 -13.13 6.92 -1.13
N VAL A 62 -13.15 6.76 -2.44
CA VAL A 62 -12.25 7.48 -3.33
C VAL A 62 -12.90 8.82 -3.69
N PRO A 63 -12.20 9.95 -3.50
CA PRO A 63 -12.70 11.26 -3.90
C PRO A 63 -13.23 11.29 -5.35
N GLY A 64 -14.44 11.81 -5.53
CA GLY A 64 -15.10 11.89 -6.84
C GLY A 64 -15.70 10.59 -7.37
N VAL A 65 -15.68 9.49 -6.60
CA VAL A 65 -16.20 8.18 -7.02
C VAL A 65 -17.41 7.80 -6.17
N ALA A 66 -18.49 7.38 -6.83
CA ALA A 66 -19.69 6.89 -6.16
C ALA A 66 -19.59 5.38 -5.89
N GLY A 67 -20.10 4.95 -4.74
CA GLY A 67 -20.16 3.54 -4.37
C GLY A 67 -18.87 2.97 -3.78
N PRO A 68 -18.85 1.66 -3.47
CA PRO A 68 -17.69 0.96 -2.96
C PRO A 68 -16.61 0.80 -4.04
N VAL A 69 -15.36 0.71 -3.58
CA VAL A 69 -14.18 0.54 -4.43
C VAL A 69 -13.22 -0.48 -3.83
N GLY A 70 -12.42 -1.12 -4.68
CA GLY A 70 -11.39 -2.07 -4.29
C GLY A 70 -11.91 -3.49 -4.01
N GLY A 71 -11.05 -4.30 -3.38
CA GLY A 71 -11.23 -5.73 -3.22
C GLY A 71 -10.61 -6.52 -4.38
N ALA A 72 -9.88 -7.58 -4.05
CA ALA A 72 -9.02 -8.31 -4.99
C ALA A 72 -9.76 -8.79 -6.24
N ALA A 73 -10.97 -9.33 -6.08
CA ALA A 73 -11.74 -9.83 -7.23
C ALA A 73 -12.16 -8.72 -8.21
N TYR A 74 -12.41 -7.51 -7.72
CA TYR A 74 -12.70 -6.34 -8.56
C TYR A 74 -11.43 -5.76 -9.19
N VAL A 75 -10.31 -5.73 -8.46
CA VAL A 75 -9.00 -5.37 -9.03
C VAL A 75 -8.70 -6.26 -10.22
N ALA A 76 -8.86 -7.58 -10.07
CA ALA A 76 -8.66 -8.55 -11.14
C ALA A 76 -9.58 -8.30 -12.34
N ALA A 77 -10.86 -7.96 -12.12
CA ALA A 77 -11.81 -7.65 -13.18
C ALA A 77 -11.40 -6.39 -13.96
N HIS A 78 -10.99 -5.32 -13.26
CA HIS A 78 -10.52 -4.09 -13.89
C HIS A 78 -9.20 -4.27 -14.65
N LEU A 79 -8.24 -5.01 -14.09
CA LEU A 79 -6.99 -5.36 -14.78
C LEU A 79 -7.27 -6.14 -16.07
N LYS A 80 -8.21 -7.09 -16.06
CA LYS A 80 -8.62 -7.83 -17.27
C LYS A 80 -9.26 -6.91 -18.31
N ARG A 81 -10.15 -6.01 -17.89
CA ARG A 81 -10.81 -5.04 -18.78
C ARG A 81 -9.78 -4.12 -19.45
N LEU A 82 -8.94 -3.48 -18.64
CA LEU A 82 -7.92 -2.54 -19.12
C LEU A 82 -6.85 -3.25 -19.96
N GLY A 83 -6.47 -4.48 -19.62
CA GLY A 83 -5.50 -5.25 -20.39
C GLY A 83 -6.02 -5.75 -21.74
N ALA A 84 -7.33 -5.96 -21.89
CA ALA A 84 -7.92 -6.47 -23.14
C ALA A 84 -7.83 -5.47 -24.31
N GLU A 85 -7.67 -4.19 -24.01
CA GLU A 85 -7.56 -3.11 -25.00
C GLU A 85 -6.14 -2.99 -25.60
N GLN A 86 -5.13 -3.59 -24.98
CA GLN A 86 -3.73 -3.49 -25.41
C GLN A 86 -2.99 -4.83 -25.22
N PRO A 87 -2.64 -5.58 -26.28
CA PRO A 87 -1.93 -6.87 -26.15
C PRO A 87 -0.55 -6.75 -25.48
N ASN A 88 0.16 -5.63 -25.65
CA ASN A 88 1.42 -5.36 -24.98
C ASN A 88 1.19 -4.78 -23.57
N THR A 89 0.52 -5.53 -22.70
CA THR A 89 0.23 -5.12 -21.32
C THR A 89 1.12 -5.86 -20.31
N VAL A 90 1.61 -5.13 -19.31
CA VAL A 90 2.28 -5.68 -18.12
C VAL A 90 1.65 -5.12 -16.86
N VAL A 91 1.43 -5.98 -15.86
CA VAL A 91 0.91 -5.58 -14.54
C VAL A 91 2.06 -5.50 -13.55
N VAL A 92 2.20 -4.39 -12.84
CA VAL A 92 3.29 -4.15 -11.87
C VAL A 92 2.75 -3.57 -10.57
N ALA A 93 3.52 -3.72 -9.49
CA ALA A 93 3.21 -3.10 -8.21
C ALA A 93 4.42 -2.38 -7.62
N ALA A 94 4.19 -1.21 -7.01
CA ALA A 94 5.21 -0.41 -6.34
C ALA A 94 5.17 -0.60 -4.81
N GLY A 95 5.33 -1.85 -4.36
CA GLY A 95 5.52 -2.22 -2.95
C GLY A 95 4.26 -2.29 -2.12
N ASP A 96 4.43 -2.80 -0.90
CA ASP A 96 3.43 -2.94 0.16
C ASP A 96 2.18 -3.69 -0.31
N LEU A 97 2.40 -4.81 -0.99
CA LEU A 97 1.30 -5.74 -1.28
C LEU A 97 0.86 -6.48 -0.03
N VAL A 98 1.79 -6.74 0.88
CA VAL A 98 1.62 -7.49 2.13
C VAL A 98 1.97 -6.60 3.33
N GLY A 99 1.78 -7.11 4.54
CA GLY A 99 2.02 -6.38 5.80
C GLY A 99 0.98 -5.28 6.05
N GLY A 100 0.77 -4.93 7.31
CA GLY A 100 -0.35 -4.05 7.72
C GLY A 100 -1.74 -4.58 7.29
N SER A 101 -1.83 -5.87 6.99
CA SER A 101 -2.97 -6.47 6.31
C SER A 101 -4.15 -6.75 7.24
N PRO A 102 -5.39 -6.73 6.73
CA PRO A 102 -6.53 -7.29 7.47
C PRO A 102 -6.31 -8.76 7.82
N LEU A 103 -6.96 -9.23 8.88
CA LEU A 103 -6.78 -10.59 9.41
C LEU A 103 -6.99 -11.69 8.36
N THR A 104 -7.91 -11.49 7.41
CA THR A 104 -8.15 -12.43 6.29
C THR A 104 -6.88 -12.77 5.50
N SER A 105 -5.91 -11.86 5.45
CA SER A 105 -4.60 -12.09 4.82
C SER A 105 -3.52 -12.37 5.86
N ALA A 106 -3.42 -11.52 6.89
CA ALA A 106 -2.35 -11.59 7.89
C ALA A 106 -2.34 -12.92 8.69
N LEU A 107 -3.50 -13.52 8.94
CA LEU A 107 -3.60 -14.81 9.65
C LEU A 107 -2.84 -15.94 8.95
N PHE A 108 -2.59 -15.79 7.65
CA PHE A 108 -1.92 -16.78 6.81
C PHE A 108 -0.60 -16.26 6.25
N HIS A 109 0.07 -15.34 6.97
CA HIS A 109 1.33 -14.70 6.54
C HIS A 109 1.24 -14.17 5.10
N ASP A 110 0.11 -13.54 4.77
CA ASP A 110 -0.19 -12.95 3.47
C ASP A 110 -0.09 -13.90 2.24
N GLU A 111 -0.05 -15.21 2.45
CA GLU A 111 -0.14 -16.20 1.37
C GLU A 111 -1.36 -16.01 0.44
N PRO A 112 -2.59 -15.71 0.95
CA PRO A 112 -3.73 -15.51 0.06
C PRO A 112 -3.56 -14.29 -0.84
N THR A 113 -2.81 -13.28 -0.38
CA THR A 113 -2.46 -12.10 -1.20
C THR A 113 -1.55 -12.50 -2.34
N ILE A 114 -0.47 -13.26 -2.09
CA ILE A 114 0.40 -13.76 -3.16
C ILE A 114 -0.37 -14.61 -4.16
N LEU A 115 -1.29 -15.47 -3.70
CA LEU A 115 -2.14 -16.28 -4.58
C LEU A 115 -3.08 -15.43 -5.43
N ALA A 116 -3.68 -14.38 -4.85
CA ALA A 116 -4.51 -13.43 -5.59
C ALA A 116 -3.69 -12.69 -6.66
N MET A 117 -2.48 -12.24 -6.34
CA MET A 117 -1.57 -11.57 -7.28
C MET A 117 -1.12 -12.50 -8.42
N ASN A 118 -0.87 -13.77 -8.12
CA ASN A 118 -0.60 -14.80 -9.13
C ASN A 118 -1.79 -14.94 -10.11
N ALA A 119 -3.01 -15.02 -9.59
CA ALA A 119 -4.23 -15.13 -10.40
C ALA A 119 -4.53 -13.85 -11.22
N MET A 120 -4.13 -12.69 -10.72
CA MET A 120 -4.17 -11.41 -11.44
C MET A 120 -3.09 -11.26 -12.51
N LYS A 121 -2.15 -12.20 -12.60
CA LYS A 121 -0.98 -12.13 -13.49
C LYS A 121 -0.13 -10.88 -13.24
N LEU A 122 0.05 -10.51 -11.96
CA LEU A 122 1.11 -9.58 -11.59
C LEU A 122 2.42 -10.08 -12.21
N SER A 123 3.23 -9.18 -12.76
CA SER A 123 4.51 -9.54 -13.39
C SER A 123 5.69 -9.15 -12.52
N ILE A 124 5.62 -8.01 -11.83
CA ILE A 124 6.76 -7.42 -11.13
C ILE A 124 6.26 -6.71 -9.87
N LEU A 125 6.93 -6.96 -8.74
CA LEU A 125 6.79 -6.24 -7.49
C LEU A 125 8.10 -5.50 -7.20
N GLY A 126 8.05 -4.17 -7.16
CA GLY A 126 9.07 -3.38 -6.45
C GLY A 126 8.88 -3.56 -4.96
N LEU A 127 9.93 -3.89 -4.22
CA LEU A 127 9.82 -4.12 -2.78
C LEU A 127 9.42 -2.82 -2.05
N GLY A 128 8.48 -2.91 -1.11
CA GLY A 128 8.12 -1.87 -0.15
C GLY A 128 8.63 -2.18 1.25
N ASN A 129 8.28 -1.35 2.23
CA ASN A 129 8.75 -1.53 3.60
C ASN A 129 7.98 -2.64 4.34
N HIS A 130 6.69 -2.81 4.05
CA HIS A 130 5.85 -3.80 4.75
C HIS A 130 6.07 -5.23 4.27
N GLU A 131 6.68 -5.43 3.09
CA GLU A 131 7.24 -6.75 2.74
C GLU A 131 8.28 -7.25 3.77
N LEU A 132 8.93 -6.34 4.50
CA LEU A 132 9.96 -6.66 5.48
C LEU A 132 9.45 -6.71 6.92
N ASP A 133 8.14 -6.64 7.19
CA ASP A 133 7.60 -6.67 8.56
C ASP A 133 8.07 -7.93 9.33
N GLU A 134 8.10 -9.09 8.65
CA GLU A 134 8.62 -10.36 9.16
C GLU A 134 10.07 -10.67 8.71
N GLY A 135 10.71 -9.71 8.04
CA GLY A 135 12.11 -9.75 7.62
C GLY A 135 12.39 -10.42 6.27
N LEU A 136 13.66 -10.32 5.83
CA LEU A 136 14.08 -10.79 4.50
C LEU A 136 13.83 -12.29 4.27
N SER A 137 13.91 -13.12 5.30
CA SER A 137 13.59 -14.55 5.16
C SER A 137 12.14 -14.76 4.72
N GLU A 138 11.22 -13.94 5.22
CA GLU A 138 9.82 -14.03 4.86
C GLU A 138 9.57 -13.50 3.43
N VAL A 139 10.20 -12.39 3.04
CA VAL A 139 10.20 -11.94 1.63
C VAL A 139 10.62 -13.07 0.69
N LEU A 140 11.69 -13.79 1.04
CA LEU A 140 12.19 -14.90 0.24
C LEU A 140 11.25 -16.11 0.27
N ARG A 141 10.52 -16.36 1.36
CA ARG A 141 9.49 -17.40 1.44
C ARG A 141 8.28 -17.05 0.58
N LEU A 142 7.73 -15.83 0.69
CA LEU A 142 6.65 -15.33 -0.17
C LEU A 142 7.01 -15.45 -1.65
N ARG A 143 8.26 -15.16 -2.00
CA ARG A 143 8.77 -15.32 -3.36
C ARG A 143 8.92 -16.78 -3.80
N ARG A 144 9.49 -17.66 -2.97
CA ARG A 144 9.93 -19.02 -3.38
C ARG A 144 8.94 -20.13 -3.03
N GLY A 145 7.98 -19.86 -2.16
CA GLY A 145 7.10 -20.86 -1.57
C GLY A 145 7.71 -21.52 -0.33
N GLY A 146 6.93 -22.43 0.26
CA GLY A 146 7.22 -23.13 1.50
C GLY A 146 6.35 -22.67 2.66
N CYS A 147 6.16 -23.56 3.63
CA CYS A 147 5.38 -23.27 4.84
C CYS A 147 6.08 -22.26 5.75
N HIS A 148 5.29 -21.45 6.45
CA HIS A 148 5.81 -20.54 7.46
C HIS A 148 6.51 -21.34 8.58
N PRO A 149 7.71 -20.96 9.05
CA PRO A 149 8.48 -21.75 10.01
C PRO A 149 7.82 -21.93 11.38
N LYS A 150 6.92 -21.03 11.78
CA LYS A 150 6.21 -21.10 13.06
C LYS A 150 4.86 -21.80 12.94
N ASP A 151 4.09 -21.44 11.93
CA ASP A 151 2.66 -21.77 11.83
C ASP A 151 2.36 -22.86 10.79
N GLY A 152 3.37 -23.29 10.03
CA GLY A 152 3.21 -24.23 8.93
C GLY A 152 2.49 -23.59 7.73
N CYS A 153 1.88 -24.42 6.88
CA CYS A 153 1.02 -23.94 5.81
C CYS A 153 -0.43 -23.99 6.30
N ALA A 154 -0.96 -22.86 6.77
CA ALA A 154 -2.28 -22.77 7.40
C ALA A 154 -3.43 -22.55 6.39
N LEU A 155 -3.12 -22.03 5.19
CA LEU A 155 -4.10 -21.77 4.14
C LEU A 155 -4.35 -23.00 3.24
N HIS A 156 -3.27 -23.69 2.88
CA HIS A 156 -3.23 -24.87 2.00
C HIS A 156 -2.17 -25.87 2.48
N PRO A 157 -2.15 -27.13 2.02
CA PRO A 157 -1.11 -28.09 2.42
C PRO A 157 0.31 -27.69 2.00
N THR A 158 0.44 -26.91 0.93
CA THR A 158 1.68 -26.33 0.43
C THR A 158 1.44 -24.91 -0.06
N PHE A 159 2.49 -24.10 -0.05
CA PHE A 159 2.49 -22.76 -0.64
C PHE A 159 3.57 -22.68 -1.72
N ASP A 160 3.18 -22.42 -2.97
CA ASP A 160 4.09 -22.44 -4.13
C ASP A 160 4.85 -21.13 -4.34
N GLY A 161 4.54 -20.09 -3.56
CA GLY A 161 5.15 -18.77 -3.70
C GLY A 161 4.63 -17.94 -4.87
N ALA A 162 5.31 -16.84 -5.13
CA ALA A 162 4.98 -15.89 -6.17
C ALA A 162 5.38 -16.38 -7.57
N ARG A 163 4.55 -16.06 -8.57
CA ARG A 163 4.79 -16.29 -10.00
C ARG A 163 5.22 -15.00 -10.71
N PHE A 164 5.73 -14.05 -9.95
CA PHE A 164 6.15 -12.72 -10.38
C PHE A 164 7.50 -12.36 -9.76
N ASP A 165 8.20 -11.43 -10.42
CA ASP A 165 9.55 -11.04 -10.00
C ASP A 165 9.51 -10.02 -8.86
N PHE A 166 10.44 -10.14 -7.92
CA PHE A 166 10.66 -9.17 -6.86
C PHE A 166 11.94 -8.41 -7.19
N VAL A 167 11.89 -7.07 -7.15
CA VAL A 167 13.03 -6.21 -7.46
C VAL A 167 13.29 -5.18 -6.36
N ALA A 168 14.57 -4.97 -6.03
CA ALA A 168 15.05 -3.97 -5.08
C ALA A 168 16.51 -3.58 -5.39
N ALA A 169 16.71 -2.46 -6.06
CA ALA A 169 18.01 -2.00 -6.54
C ALA A 169 18.93 -1.46 -5.46
N ASN A 170 18.37 -0.86 -4.42
CA ASN A 170 19.10 -0.14 -3.37
C ASN A 170 19.13 -0.88 -2.03
N VAL A 171 18.77 -2.16 -1.98
CA VAL A 171 18.79 -2.96 -0.75
C VAL A 171 19.92 -3.97 -0.80
N GLU A 172 20.86 -3.82 0.12
CA GLU A 172 22.06 -4.66 0.24
C GLU A 172 22.09 -5.35 1.60
N ASP A 173 22.64 -6.55 1.62
CA ASP A 173 23.06 -7.21 2.85
C ASP A 173 24.31 -6.50 3.39
N GLU A 174 24.24 -6.02 4.64
CA GLU A 174 25.27 -5.21 5.27
C GLU A 174 26.62 -5.93 5.37
N ALA A 175 26.59 -7.25 5.63
CA ALA A 175 27.80 -8.05 5.82
C ALA A 175 28.54 -8.31 4.51
N THR A 176 27.82 -8.50 3.41
CA THR A 176 28.39 -8.88 2.10
C THR A 176 28.48 -7.72 1.11
N GLY A 177 27.74 -6.63 1.33
CA GLY A 177 27.59 -5.52 0.39
C GLY A 177 26.88 -5.92 -0.91
N ARG A 178 26.21 -7.08 -0.95
CA ARG A 178 25.52 -7.58 -2.14
C ARG A 178 24.03 -7.28 -2.06
N ARG A 179 23.42 -6.99 -3.21
CA ARG A 179 21.96 -6.84 -3.29
C ARG A 179 21.24 -8.12 -2.89
N VAL A 180 20.16 -7.97 -2.13
CA VAL A 180 19.36 -9.10 -1.61
C VAL A 180 18.33 -9.61 -2.63
N LEU A 181 17.99 -8.76 -3.60
CA LEU A 181 17.11 -9.07 -4.74
C LEU A 181 17.73 -8.52 -6.03
N PRO A 182 17.27 -8.97 -7.22
CA PRO A 182 17.60 -8.33 -8.48
C PRO A 182 17.26 -6.83 -8.45
N ALA A 183 18.11 -6.00 -9.05
CA ALA A 183 17.87 -4.55 -9.09
C ALA A 183 16.72 -4.18 -10.03
N TYR A 184 16.61 -4.91 -11.13
CA TYR A 184 15.61 -4.70 -12.16
C TYR A 184 15.29 -6.01 -12.86
N VAL A 185 14.21 -6.01 -13.63
CA VAL A 185 13.92 -7.04 -14.63
C VAL A 185 13.64 -6.39 -15.98
N LEU A 186 14.00 -7.09 -17.05
CA LEU A 186 13.69 -6.67 -18.41
C LEU A 186 12.43 -7.39 -18.89
N ARG A 187 11.53 -6.65 -19.56
CA ARG A 187 10.44 -7.22 -20.35
C ARG A 187 10.56 -6.72 -21.77
N THR A 188 10.39 -7.62 -22.74
CA THR A 188 10.55 -7.29 -24.16
C THR A 188 9.19 -7.21 -24.82
N PHE A 189 8.89 -6.09 -25.48
CA PHE A 189 7.66 -5.85 -26.22
C PHE A 189 8.01 -5.66 -27.69
N GLU A 190 7.61 -6.61 -28.52
CA GLU A 190 7.89 -6.61 -29.96
C GLU A 190 9.36 -6.32 -30.32
N GLY A 191 10.28 -6.87 -29.53
CA GLY A 191 11.74 -6.73 -29.71
C GLY A 191 12.38 -5.55 -28.97
N ILE A 192 11.61 -4.69 -28.30
CA ILE A 192 12.12 -3.55 -27.53
C ILE A 192 12.17 -3.92 -26.04
N PRO A 193 13.34 -3.91 -25.38
CA PRO A 193 13.44 -4.16 -23.95
C PRO A 193 13.07 -2.91 -23.14
N VAL A 194 12.27 -3.11 -22.09
CA VAL A 194 11.94 -2.10 -21.08
C VAL A 194 12.44 -2.61 -19.73
N ALA A 195 13.20 -1.78 -19.02
CA ALA A 195 13.66 -2.07 -17.66
C ALA A 195 12.63 -1.62 -16.62
N PHE A 196 12.38 -2.49 -15.64
CA PHE A 196 11.59 -2.18 -14.45
C PHE A 196 12.50 -2.27 -13.23
N VAL A 197 12.88 -1.12 -12.68
CA VAL A 197 13.82 -0.99 -11.56
C VAL A 197 13.05 -0.88 -10.25
N GLY A 198 13.30 -1.78 -9.30
CA GLY A 198 12.70 -1.68 -7.96
C GLY A 198 13.49 -0.71 -7.09
N MET A 199 12.82 0.20 -6.40
CA MET A 199 13.48 1.20 -5.57
C MET A 199 12.72 1.41 -4.25
N PRO A 200 12.92 0.53 -3.25
CA PRO A 200 12.50 0.79 -1.87
C PRO A 200 12.94 2.15 -1.33
N LEU A 201 12.18 2.72 -0.40
CA LEU A 201 12.54 3.97 0.28
C LEU A 201 13.82 3.82 1.12
N GLU A 202 14.76 4.76 0.99
CA GLU A 202 16.03 4.81 1.73
C GLU A 202 15.76 4.82 3.26
N GLY A 203 14.66 5.47 3.65
CA GLY A 203 14.25 5.60 5.03
C GLY A 203 13.67 4.34 5.69
N THR A 204 13.72 3.18 5.05
CA THR A 204 12.97 1.98 5.49
C THR A 204 13.31 1.59 6.92
N PRO A 205 14.58 1.68 7.39
CA PRO A 205 14.92 1.41 8.79
C PRO A 205 14.25 2.31 9.83
N ARG A 206 13.64 3.43 9.41
CA ARG A 206 12.90 4.35 10.28
C ARG A 206 11.41 4.07 10.33
N VAL A 207 10.88 3.29 9.39
CA VAL A 207 9.43 3.06 9.21
C VAL A 207 9.02 1.59 9.31
N ALA A 208 9.94 0.66 9.07
CA ALA A 208 9.70 -0.77 9.23
C ALA A 208 10.05 -1.27 10.64
N ALA A 209 9.57 -2.47 10.99
CA ALA A 209 9.94 -3.14 12.21
C ALA A 209 11.48 -3.36 12.28
N PRO A 210 12.17 -2.92 13.35
CA PRO A 210 13.63 -2.99 13.44
C PRO A 210 14.21 -4.40 13.25
N GLY A 211 13.49 -5.43 13.70
CA GLY A 211 13.87 -6.83 13.50
C GLY A 211 13.85 -7.25 12.03
N GLY A 212 12.92 -6.71 11.24
CA GLY A 212 12.72 -7.05 9.83
C GLY A 212 13.78 -6.47 8.89
N VAL A 213 14.36 -5.33 9.25
CA VAL A 213 15.41 -4.64 8.47
C VAL A 213 16.83 -4.92 8.97
N LYS A 214 16.97 -5.76 10.01
CA LYS A 214 18.27 -6.02 10.64
C LYS A 214 19.27 -6.58 9.64
N GLY A 215 20.45 -5.96 9.55
CA GLY A 215 21.52 -6.37 8.64
C GLY A 215 21.29 -5.97 7.19
N LEU A 216 20.34 -5.07 6.92
CA LEU A 216 20.09 -4.52 5.58
C LEU A 216 20.52 -3.06 5.50
N LEU A 217 21.13 -2.69 4.38
CA LEU A 217 21.45 -1.32 4.01
C LEU A 217 20.53 -0.86 2.89
N PHE A 218 19.92 0.30 3.08
CA PHE A 218 19.10 0.98 2.08
C PHE A 218 19.90 2.16 1.55
N ARG A 219 20.24 2.14 0.26
CA ARG A 219 21.03 3.18 -0.41
C ARG A 219 20.12 4.28 -0.98
N ASP A 220 20.69 5.47 -1.13
CA ASP A 220 20.05 6.61 -1.81
C ASP A 220 19.52 6.20 -3.20
N GLU A 221 18.26 6.55 -3.46
CA GLU A 221 17.49 6.14 -4.63
C GLU A 221 18.07 6.74 -5.91
N VAL A 222 18.43 8.02 -5.87
CA VAL A 222 18.92 8.81 -7.01
C VAL A 222 20.29 8.31 -7.46
N ARG A 223 21.21 8.10 -6.52
CA ARG A 223 22.54 7.55 -6.77
C ARG A 223 22.45 6.13 -7.32
N THR A 224 21.55 5.32 -6.76
CA THR A 224 21.38 3.94 -7.19
C THR A 224 20.87 3.85 -8.63
N VAL A 225 19.80 4.58 -8.98
CA VAL A 225 19.26 4.51 -10.35
C VAL A 225 20.27 5.05 -11.37
N ARG A 226 20.96 6.16 -11.07
CA ARG A 226 22.02 6.71 -11.94
C ARG A 226 23.15 5.71 -12.20
N ALA A 227 23.53 4.93 -11.19
CA ALA A 227 24.58 3.92 -11.32
C ALA A 227 24.16 2.74 -12.23
N LEU A 228 22.86 2.47 -12.38
CA LEU A 228 22.35 1.42 -13.25
C LEU A 228 22.27 1.83 -14.73
N ILE A 229 22.16 3.12 -15.04
CA ILE A 229 21.98 3.61 -16.42
C ILE A 229 23.08 3.10 -17.37
N PRO A 230 24.39 3.20 -17.06
CA PRO A 230 25.43 2.71 -17.97
C PRO A 230 25.34 1.19 -18.24
N GLU A 231 24.89 0.41 -17.25
CA GLU A 231 24.69 -1.04 -17.39
C GLU A 231 23.51 -1.36 -18.31
N LEU A 232 22.38 -0.66 -18.14
CA LEU A 232 21.19 -0.81 -18.98
C LEU A 232 21.47 -0.37 -20.42
N THR A 233 22.16 0.76 -20.61
CA THR A 233 22.55 1.25 -21.93
C THR A 233 23.45 0.27 -22.67
N LYS A 234 24.42 -0.37 -21.98
CA LYS A 234 25.27 -1.42 -22.58
C LYS A 234 24.48 -2.64 -23.06
N GLN A 235 23.33 -2.91 -22.43
CA GLN A 235 22.41 -3.97 -22.85
C GLN A 235 21.44 -3.52 -23.97
N GLY A 236 21.57 -2.27 -24.44
CA GLY A 236 20.70 -1.70 -25.46
C GLY A 236 19.29 -1.39 -24.95
N VAL A 237 19.15 -1.17 -23.64
CA VAL A 237 17.91 -0.71 -22.99
C VAL A 237 17.94 0.80 -22.91
N ALA A 238 16.88 1.45 -23.40
CA ALA A 238 16.67 2.89 -23.30
C ALA A 238 15.38 3.24 -22.54
N ALA A 239 14.34 2.40 -22.64
CA ALA A 239 13.11 2.56 -21.86
C ALA A 239 13.24 2.05 -20.41
N ILE A 240 13.03 2.92 -19.42
CA ILE A 240 13.24 2.66 -17.99
C ILE A 240 12.04 3.15 -17.15
N VAL A 241 11.39 2.21 -16.47
CA VAL A 241 10.34 2.45 -15.47
C VAL A 241 10.89 2.17 -14.07
N VAL A 242 10.71 3.10 -13.14
CA VAL A 242 11.09 2.92 -11.73
C VAL A 242 9.85 2.66 -10.88
N LEU A 243 9.84 1.53 -10.18
CA LEU A 243 8.88 1.16 -9.15
C LEU A 243 9.43 1.66 -7.81
N LEU A 244 9.13 2.91 -7.46
CA LEU A 244 9.66 3.63 -6.31
C LEU A 244 8.72 3.49 -5.12
N HIS A 245 9.14 2.85 -4.04
CA HIS A 245 8.34 2.81 -2.81
C HIS A 245 8.64 4.00 -1.90
N GLU A 246 8.54 5.20 -2.46
CA GLU A 246 8.58 6.51 -1.80
C GLU A 246 7.60 7.41 -2.54
N GLY A 247 6.94 8.32 -1.84
CA GLY A 247 5.83 9.08 -2.39
C GLY A 247 5.83 10.55 -2.00
N GLY A 248 4.71 11.19 -2.33
CA GLY A 248 4.43 12.58 -1.97
C GLY A 248 3.01 12.76 -1.48
N LEU A 249 2.66 14.01 -1.24
CA LEU A 249 1.31 14.45 -0.92
C LEU A 249 0.90 15.54 -1.90
N VAL A 250 -0.40 15.64 -2.17
CA VAL A 250 -0.99 16.66 -3.06
C VAL A 250 -2.15 17.36 -2.37
N LYS A 251 -2.48 18.58 -2.80
CA LYS A 251 -3.69 19.30 -2.39
C LYS A 251 -4.82 19.07 -3.39
N GLY A 252 -5.73 18.14 -3.15
CA GLY A 252 -6.84 17.91 -4.07
C GLY A 252 -7.56 16.59 -3.87
N GLY A 253 -8.41 16.21 -4.84
CA GLY A 253 -9.31 15.07 -4.67
C GLY A 253 -9.94 14.53 -5.97
N GLY A 254 -9.37 14.79 -7.15
CA GLY A 254 -9.70 14.03 -8.36
C GLY A 254 -8.78 12.83 -8.54
N LEU A 255 -9.24 11.79 -9.24
CA LEU A 255 -8.46 10.59 -9.56
C LEU A 255 -7.10 10.91 -10.22
N ASN A 256 -7.09 11.93 -11.07
CA ASN A 256 -5.93 12.35 -11.85
C ASN A 256 -5.45 13.76 -11.48
N ASP A 257 -5.88 14.29 -10.34
CA ASP A 257 -5.44 15.61 -9.90
C ASP A 257 -3.96 15.57 -9.52
N CYS A 258 -3.27 16.65 -9.84
CA CYS A 258 -1.95 16.95 -9.31
C CYS A 258 -1.87 18.44 -9.03
N ARG A 259 -1.97 18.81 -7.75
CA ARG A 259 -1.78 20.20 -7.31
C ARG A 259 -0.88 20.21 -6.10
N ASP A 260 0.16 21.05 -6.15
CA ASP A 260 1.09 21.23 -5.05
C ASP A 260 1.69 19.90 -4.54
N LEU A 261 2.20 19.10 -5.49
CA LEU A 261 2.93 17.88 -5.14
C LEU A 261 4.16 18.27 -4.33
N HIS A 262 4.27 17.70 -3.13
CA HIS A 262 5.39 17.91 -2.23
C HIS A 262 5.75 16.60 -1.53
N GLY A 263 6.94 16.56 -0.93
CA GLY A 263 7.52 15.38 -0.31
C GLY A 263 8.75 14.87 -1.07
N PRO A 264 9.38 13.79 -0.57
CA PRO A 264 10.67 13.30 -1.09
C PRO A 264 10.63 12.93 -2.57
N VAL A 265 9.51 12.41 -3.07
CA VAL A 265 9.33 12.00 -4.47
C VAL A 265 9.68 13.11 -5.47
N VAL A 266 9.41 14.38 -5.15
CA VAL A 266 9.68 15.51 -6.05
C VAL A 266 11.19 15.62 -6.28
N ALA A 267 11.97 15.66 -5.20
CA ALA A 267 13.41 15.79 -5.27
C ALA A 267 14.05 14.54 -5.91
N ILE A 268 13.51 13.34 -5.65
CA ILE A 268 13.99 12.10 -6.28
C ILE A 268 13.76 12.15 -7.79
N ALA A 269 12.55 12.46 -8.24
CA ALA A 269 12.21 12.50 -9.66
C ALA A 269 12.95 13.61 -10.43
N GLU A 270 13.14 14.79 -9.82
CA GLU A 270 13.91 15.89 -10.42
C GLU A 270 15.40 15.57 -10.54
N LYS A 271 15.97 14.92 -9.52
CA LYS A 271 17.40 14.61 -9.50
C LYS A 271 17.72 13.27 -10.16
N ALA A 272 16.76 12.41 -10.45
CA ALA A 272 17.01 11.18 -11.18
C ALA A 272 17.64 11.45 -12.56
N ASP A 273 18.29 10.44 -13.12
CA ASP A 273 18.85 10.54 -14.46
C ASP A 273 17.73 10.83 -15.49
N PRO A 274 17.95 11.72 -16.49
CA PRO A 274 17.00 11.94 -17.57
C PRO A 274 16.58 10.68 -18.34
N ALA A 275 17.39 9.62 -18.33
CA ALA A 275 17.06 8.34 -18.95
C ALA A 275 15.92 7.55 -18.26
N VAL A 276 15.45 7.98 -17.08
CA VAL A 276 14.27 7.37 -16.44
C VAL A 276 12.99 7.96 -17.03
N ASP A 277 12.08 7.15 -17.55
CA ASP A 277 10.90 7.63 -18.26
C ASP A 277 9.67 7.82 -17.37
N VAL A 278 9.52 6.98 -16.34
CA VAL A 278 8.31 6.95 -15.49
C VAL A 278 8.67 6.56 -14.06
N PHE A 279 8.03 7.24 -13.11
CA PHE A 279 7.96 6.82 -11.71
C PHE A 279 6.55 6.33 -11.37
N ILE A 280 6.46 5.05 -11.00
CA ILE A 280 5.29 4.46 -10.37
C ILE A 280 5.63 4.38 -8.88
N THR A 281 4.83 5.05 -8.06
CA THR A 281 5.17 5.33 -6.67
C THR A 281 4.18 4.71 -5.67
N GLY A 282 4.56 4.63 -4.40
CA GLY A 282 3.73 4.11 -3.31
C GLY A 282 4.09 4.76 -1.96
N HIS A 283 3.94 4.02 -0.87
CA HIS A 283 4.30 4.37 0.51
C HIS A 283 3.39 5.39 1.19
N THR A 284 3.15 6.55 0.57
CA THR A 284 2.40 7.64 1.22
C THR A 284 0.88 7.46 1.17
N HIS A 285 0.41 6.43 0.44
CA HIS A 285 -1.01 6.14 0.18
C HIS A 285 -1.75 7.30 -0.48
N ALA A 286 -1.04 8.26 -1.04
CA ALA A 286 -1.65 9.41 -1.69
C ALA A 286 -2.16 9.04 -3.09
N LEU A 287 -3.20 9.74 -3.54
CA LEU A 287 -3.71 9.62 -4.89
C LEU A 287 -3.20 10.80 -5.72
N TYR A 288 -2.38 10.52 -6.73
CA TYR A 288 -1.96 11.55 -7.67
C TYR A 288 -1.53 10.98 -9.03
N ASN A 289 -1.64 11.83 -10.04
CA ASN A 289 -1.09 11.61 -11.37
C ASN A 289 -0.40 12.91 -11.81
N CYS A 290 0.89 13.00 -11.53
CA CYS A 290 1.69 14.20 -11.67
C CYS A 290 2.69 14.10 -12.83
N ARG A 291 3.24 15.25 -13.23
CA ARG A 291 4.49 15.31 -14.00
C ARG A 291 5.54 16.08 -13.22
N VAL A 292 6.73 15.50 -13.10
CA VAL A 292 7.90 16.14 -12.50
C VAL A 292 9.04 16.07 -13.52
N GLY A 293 9.71 17.18 -13.81
CA GLY A 293 10.76 17.18 -14.85
C GLY A 293 10.28 16.67 -16.21
N GLY A 294 9.01 16.91 -16.55
CA GLY A 294 8.40 16.50 -17.82
C GLY A 294 7.94 15.05 -17.89
N ARG A 295 8.12 14.21 -16.86
CA ARG A 295 7.80 12.78 -16.91
C ARG A 295 6.74 12.35 -15.88
N PRO A 296 5.94 11.30 -16.13
CA PRO A 296 4.90 10.86 -15.20
C PRO A 296 5.46 10.40 -13.84
N VAL A 297 4.78 10.84 -12.77
CA VAL A 297 4.98 10.42 -11.38
C VAL A 297 3.60 10.12 -10.79
N THR A 298 3.34 8.86 -10.46
CA THR A 298 1.97 8.37 -10.21
C THR A 298 1.86 7.60 -8.90
N SER A 299 0.71 7.70 -8.22
CA SER A 299 0.38 6.90 -7.05
C SER A 299 -1.11 6.56 -7.07
N ALA A 300 -1.43 5.30 -6.84
CA ALA A 300 -2.76 4.72 -6.96
C ALA A 300 -3.47 4.57 -5.61
N LEU A 301 -3.35 5.60 -4.75
CA LEU A 301 -3.90 5.57 -3.39
C LEU A 301 -3.37 4.35 -2.62
N SER A 302 -4.25 3.47 -2.13
CA SER A 302 -3.91 2.21 -1.43
C SER A 302 -5.09 1.24 -1.47
N PHE A 303 -4.86 0.02 -0.96
CA PHE A 303 -5.86 -1.02 -0.69
C PHE A 303 -6.62 -1.51 -1.94
N GLY A 304 -5.95 -1.46 -3.10
CA GLY A 304 -6.52 -1.88 -4.38
C GLY A 304 -7.66 -0.99 -4.87
N ARG A 305 -7.80 0.24 -4.35
CA ARG A 305 -8.90 1.14 -4.72
C ARG A 305 -8.72 1.79 -6.09
N VAL A 306 -7.50 1.93 -6.57
CA VAL A 306 -7.16 2.58 -7.85
C VAL A 306 -6.11 1.74 -8.60
N ILE A 307 -6.20 1.76 -9.93
CA ILE A 307 -5.18 1.24 -10.85
C ILE A 307 -4.71 2.42 -11.70
N THR A 308 -3.40 2.62 -11.79
CA THR A 308 -2.78 3.54 -12.76
C THR A 308 -2.55 2.81 -14.07
N GLU A 309 -3.16 3.27 -15.15
CA GLU A 309 -2.80 2.90 -16.51
C GLU A 309 -1.72 3.86 -17.02
N VAL A 310 -0.54 3.36 -17.37
CA VAL A 310 0.51 4.11 -18.04
C VAL A 310 0.71 3.57 -19.44
N ASN A 311 0.57 4.41 -20.47
CA ASN A 311 0.87 4.04 -21.85
C ASN A 311 2.22 4.64 -22.26
N LEU A 312 3.17 3.77 -22.62
CA LEU A 312 4.47 4.11 -23.18
C LEU A 312 4.43 3.90 -24.69
N VAL A 313 4.82 4.91 -25.45
CA VAL A 313 5.07 4.80 -26.90
C VAL A 313 6.56 4.65 -27.09
N LEU A 314 6.98 3.46 -27.51
CA LEU A 314 8.39 3.10 -27.73
C LEU A 314 8.75 3.30 -29.20
N ASP A 315 9.86 3.98 -29.49
CA ASP A 315 10.40 4.09 -30.84
C ASP A 315 11.27 2.86 -31.17
N ARG A 316 11.02 2.20 -32.31
CA ARG A 316 11.75 0.98 -32.69
C ARG A 316 13.23 1.20 -33.00
N ARG A 317 13.62 2.42 -33.39
CA ARG A 317 15.00 2.75 -33.80
C ARG A 317 15.86 3.10 -32.59
N THR A 318 15.37 3.95 -31.69
CA THR A 318 16.08 4.35 -30.47
C THR A 318 15.87 3.36 -29.33
N LYS A 319 14.80 2.55 -29.38
CA LYS A 319 14.33 1.67 -28.29
C LYS A 319 13.89 2.42 -27.04
N ASP A 320 13.64 3.72 -27.19
CA ASP A 320 13.37 4.66 -26.12
C ASP A 320 11.91 5.08 -26.10
N VAL A 321 11.46 5.63 -24.97
CA VAL A 321 10.11 6.19 -24.82
C VAL A 321 10.07 7.56 -25.49
N VAL A 322 9.19 7.73 -26.47
CA VAL A 322 8.94 9.04 -27.11
C VAL A 322 7.71 9.74 -26.53
N GLU A 323 6.82 8.99 -25.90
CA GLU A 323 5.66 9.52 -25.19
C GLU A 323 5.29 8.59 -24.03
N ALA A 324 5.02 9.18 -22.87
CA ALA A 324 4.45 8.49 -21.72
C ALA A 324 3.24 9.24 -21.22
N THR A 325 2.09 8.58 -21.12
CA THR A 325 0.84 9.14 -20.55
C THR A 325 0.38 8.24 -19.41
N ALA A 326 -0.31 8.82 -18.43
CA ALA A 326 -0.85 8.07 -17.30
C ALA A 326 -2.29 8.48 -17.00
N HIS A 327 -3.09 7.54 -16.53
CA HIS A 327 -4.47 7.75 -16.11
C HIS A 327 -4.86 6.81 -14.97
N ASN A 328 -5.41 7.34 -13.89
CA ASN A 328 -5.89 6.59 -12.74
C ASN A 328 -7.36 6.18 -12.92
N HIS A 329 -7.64 4.91 -12.65
CA HIS A 329 -8.97 4.31 -12.70
C HIS A 329 -9.37 3.82 -11.32
N ALA A 330 -10.53 4.26 -10.83
CA ALA A 330 -11.10 3.66 -9.63
C ALA A 330 -11.54 2.22 -9.90
N VAL A 331 -11.28 1.34 -8.93
CA VAL A 331 -11.71 -0.06 -8.97
C VAL A 331 -13.14 -0.13 -8.43
N THR A 332 -14.09 0.31 -9.24
CA THR A 332 -15.53 0.32 -8.92
C THR A 332 -16.14 -1.08 -8.99
N HIS A 333 -17.28 -1.27 -8.31
CA HIS A 333 -18.03 -2.53 -8.28
C HIS A 333 -19.10 -2.61 -9.40
N ASP A 334 -18.91 -1.88 -10.48
CA ASP A 334 -19.73 -1.90 -11.69
C ASP A 334 -19.40 -3.07 -12.63
N LEU A 335 -18.22 -3.68 -12.46
CA LEU A 335 -17.84 -4.92 -13.13
C LEU A 335 -18.18 -6.13 -12.27
N ALA A 336 -18.50 -7.27 -12.92
CA ALA A 336 -18.59 -8.54 -12.20
C ALA A 336 -17.23 -8.90 -11.59
N PRO A 337 -17.17 -9.31 -10.30
CA PRO A 337 -15.92 -9.69 -9.67
C PRO A 337 -15.32 -10.94 -10.34
N ASP A 338 -14.00 -11.02 -10.39
CA ASP A 338 -13.32 -12.18 -10.95
C ASP A 338 -13.57 -13.45 -10.14
N PRO A 339 -14.08 -14.54 -10.74
CA PRO A 339 -14.46 -15.73 -9.98
C PRO A 339 -13.26 -16.53 -9.44
N VAL A 340 -12.09 -16.48 -10.11
CA VAL A 340 -10.90 -17.23 -9.66
C VAL A 340 -10.31 -16.55 -8.44
N VAL A 341 -10.16 -15.22 -8.50
CA VAL A 341 -9.69 -14.45 -7.34
C VAL A 341 -10.75 -14.47 -6.23
N GLY A 342 -12.04 -14.36 -6.57
CA GLY A 342 -13.13 -14.49 -5.61
C GLY A 342 -13.05 -15.78 -4.79
N ALA A 343 -12.78 -16.92 -5.44
CA ALA A 343 -12.64 -18.20 -4.74
C ALA A 343 -11.45 -18.24 -3.75
N ILE A 344 -10.33 -17.54 -4.06
CA ILE A 344 -9.19 -17.40 -3.14
C ILE A 344 -9.59 -16.57 -1.91
N VAL A 345 -10.25 -15.44 -2.14
CA VAL A 345 -10.74 -14.56 -1.06
C VAL A 345 -11.75 -15.29 -0.17
N ASP A 346 -12.69 -16.01 -0.77
CA ASP A 346 -13.71 -16.77 -0.04
C ASP A 346 -13.08 -17.88 0.80
N HIS A 347 -12.06 -18.56 0.28
CA HIS A 347 -11.36 -19.61 1.01
C HIS A 347 -10.64 -19.07 2.25
N ALA A 348 -9.84 -18.01 2.09
CA ALA A 348 -9.18 -17.36 3.21
C ALA A 348 -10.19 -16.81 4.23
N SER A 349 -11.29 -16.20 3.75
CA SER A 349 -12.34 -15.65 4.61
C SER A 349 -13.02 -16.72 5.46
N ARG A 350 -13.35 -17.88 4.88
CA ARG A 350 -13.96 -18.99 5.63
C ARG A 350 -13.06 -19.51 6.74
N LEU A 351 -11.75 -19.60 6.49
CA LEU A 351 -10.80 -20.08 7.49
C LEU A 351 -10.51 -19.03 8.57
N ALA A 352 -10.53 -17.74 8.22
CA ALA A 352 -10.33 -16.66 9.17
C ALA A 352 -11.57 -16.36 10.05
N ALA A 353 -12.77 -16.61 9.54
CA ALA A 353 -14.04 -16.24 10.18
C ALA A 353 -14.16 -16.59 11.67
N PRO A 354 -13.76 -17.78 12.17
CA PRO A 354 -13.85 -18.09 13.59
C PRO A 354 -13.06 -17.13 14.50
N LYS A 355 -11.95 -16.59 14.00
CA LYS A 355 -11.14 -15.59 14.73
C LYS A 355 -11.59 -14.18 14.39
N GLU A 356 -11.91 -13.91 13.12
CA GLU A 356 -12.32 -12.59 12.62
C GLU A 356 -13.62 -12.11 13.27
N ASP A 357 -14.64 -12.96 13.36
CA ASP A 357 -16.01 -12.58 13.76
C ASP A 357 -16.21 -12.55 15.29
N ARG A 358 -15.17 -12.87 16.07
CA ARG A 358 -15.25 -12.89 17.54
C ARG A 358 -15.45 -11.47 18.05
N VAL A 359 -16.55 -11.21 18.74
CA VAL A 359 -16.85 -9.91 19.36
C VAL A 359 -15.82 -9.59 20.45
N VAL A 360 -15.26 -8.38 20.42
CA VAL A 360 -14.33 -7.87 21.45
C VAL A 360 -14.97 -6.79 22.33
N GLY A 361 -15.96 -6.04 21.83
CA GLY A 361 -16.66 -5.01 22.60
C GLY A 361 -17.64 -4.20 21.75
N HIS A 362 -18.05 -3.04 22.26
CA HIS A 362 -18.89 -2.08 21.54
C HIS A 362 -18.35 -0.65 21.62
N ILE A 363 -18.71 0.19 20.65
CA ILE A 363 -18.42 1.63 20.57
C ILE A 363 -19.70 2.44 20.51
N ALA A 364 -19.70 3.65 21.07
CA ALA A 364 -20.85 4.57 21.04
C ALA A 364 -20.90 5.47 19.79
N GLY A 365 -19.89 5.39 18.93
CA GLY A 365 -19.75 6.16 17.70
C GLY A 365 -18.42 5.83 17.00
N THR A 366 -18.27 6.21 15.73
CA THR A 366 -17.09 5.86 14.93
C THR A 366 -15.80 6.40 15.57
N LEU A 367 -14.83 5.51 15.79
CA LEU A 367 -13.49 5.84 16.21
C LEU A 367 -12.60 5.94 14.97
N ARG A 368 -12.11 7.14 14.66
CA ARG A 368 -11.32 7.43 13.46
C ARG A 368 -9.84 7.23 13.74
N ALA A 369 -9.15 6.52 12.84
CA ALA A 369 -7.70 6.34 12.85
C ALA A 369 -6.97 7.61 12.36
N SER A 370 -7.58 8.33 11.41
CA SER A 370 -7.02 9.58 10.90
C SER A 370 -7.13 10.71 11.93
N ALA A 371 -6.05 11.45 12.11
CA ALA A 371 -6.05 12.66 12.92
C ALA A 371 -6.98 13.74 12.35
N SER A 372 -7.67 14.45 13.24
CA SER A 372 -8.44 15.65 12.91
C SER A 372 -7.51 16.87 12.75
N GLY A 373 -8.08 18.07 12.48
CA GLY A 373 -7.31 19.32 12.37
C GLY A 373 -6.46 19.69 13.61
N THR A 374 -6.71 19.08 14.78
CA THR A 374 -5.86 19.24 15.97
C THR A 374 -4.58 18.39 15.91
N GLY A 375 -4.59 17.29 15.15
CA GLY A 375 -3.56 16.24 15.17
C GLY A 375 -3.97 15.00 15.98
N GLU A 376 -5.12 15.04 16.66
CA GLU A 376 -5.64 13.92 17.44
C GLU A 376 -6.64 13.08 16.63
N ALA A 377 -6.50 11.76 16.74
CA ALA A 377 -7.42 10.74 16.25
C ALA A 377 -8.22 10.15 17.42
N THR A 378 -9.53 9.93 17.23
CA THR A 378 -10.37 9.39 18.30
C THR A 378 -10.01 7.95 18.63
N LEU A 379 -9.69 7.13 17.62
CA LEU A 379 -9.16 5.78 17.84
C LEU A 379 -7.80 5.82 18.52
N GLY A 380 -6.91 6.74 18.10
CA GLY A 380 -5.58 6.85 18.69
C GLY A 380 -5.59 7.18 20.18
N THR A 381 -6.57 7.98 20.62
CA THR A 381 -6.79 8.25 22.04
C THR A 381 -7.23 7.00 22.78
N VAL A 382 -8.22 6.25 22.26
CA VAL A 382 -8.69 4.98 22.85
C VAL A 382 -7.57 3.96 22.95
N VAL A 383 -6.77 3.80 21.89
CA VAL A 383 -5.63 2.88 21.87
C VAL A 383 -4.58 3.28 22.91
N ALA A 384 -4.25 4.57 23.00
CA ALA A 384 -3.31 5.04 24.02
C ALA A 384 -3.86 4.86 25.45
N ASP A 385 -5.17 5.03 25.67
CA ASP A 385 -5.81 4.74 26.95
C ASP A 385 -5.75 3.24 27.29
N ALA A 386 -6.01 2.37 26.32
CA ALA A 386 -5.88 0.92 26.47
C ALA A 386 -4.44 0.53 26.85
N HIS A 387 -3.44 1.10 26.17
CA HIS A 387 -2.03 0.88 26.50
C HIS A 387 -1.70 1.35 27.92
N LEU A 388 -2.16 2.55 28.30
CA LEU A 388 -1.92 3.10 29.62
C LEU A 388 -2.57 2.26 30.72
N GLU A 389 -3.81 1.83 30.54
CA GLU A 389 -4.52 0.98 31.50
C GLU A 389 -3.81 -0.36 31.69
N ALA A 390 -3.40 -1.01 30.59
CA ALA A 390 -2.69 -2.28 30.62
C ALA A 390 -1.35 -2.20 31.37
N THR A 391 -0.68 -1.04 31.35
CA THR A 391 0.66 -0.88 31.91
C THR A 391 0.72 -0.05 33.21
N ARG A 392 -0.42 0.36 33.80
CA ARG A 392 -0.43 1.05 35.10
C ARG A 392 0.34 0.30 36.19
N LYS A 393 0.25 -1.04 36.21
CA LYS A 393 0.98 -1.90 37.17
C LYS A 393 2.51 -1.85 36.99
N ALA A 394 2.99 -1.52 35.78
CA ALA A 394 4.40 -1.28 35.50
C ALA A 394 4.83 0.16 35.82
N GLY A 395 3.94 0.98 36.38
CA GLY A 395 4.21 2.37 36.78
C GLY A 395 4.06 3.38 35.65
N ALA A 396 3.35 3.06 34.56
CA ALA A 396 3.12 4.00 33.47
C ALA A 396 2.28 5.22 33.92
N GLN A 397 2.76 6.42 33.63
CA GLN A 397 2.07 7.70 33.90
C GLN A 397 1.26 8.16 32.69
N LEU A 398 1.77 7.94 31.49
CA LEU A 398 1.11 8.22 30.22
C LEU A 398 1.43 7.13 29.18
N ALA A 399 0.68 7.10 28.09
CA ALA A 399 1.02 6.28 26.94
C ALA A 399 1.01 7.10 25.65
N LEU A 400 1.91 6.72 24.73
CA LEU A 400 2.01 7.27 23.38
C LEU A 400 2.00 6.13 22.35
N THR A 401 1.39 6.36 21.20
CA THR A 401 1.45 5.46 20.04
C THR A 401 1.60 6.27 18.74
N ASN A 402 2.31 5.72 17.76
CA ASN A 402 2.59 6.39 16.50
C ASN A 402 1.36 6.40 15.59
N VAL A 403 1.15 7.49 14.85
CA VAL A 403 -0.02 7.65 13.96
C VAL A 403 -0.09 6.55 12.90
N GLY A 404 1.05 6.20 12.30
CA GLY A 404 1.12 5.15 11.27
C GLY A 404 0.79 3.74 11.76
N GLY A 405 0.75 3.53 13.08
CA GLY A 405 0.37 2.27 13.72
C GLY A 405 -1.14 1.96 13.61
N LEU A 406 -1.96 2.97 13.31
CA LEU A 406 -3.42 2.83 13.17
C LEU A 406 -3.80 2.80 11.69
N ARG A 407 -4.42 1.72 11.22
CA ARG A 407 -4.58 1.48 9.78
C ARG A 407 -5.99 1.70 9.24
N THR A 408 -7.01 1.52 10.08
CA THR A 408 -8.40 1.76 9.71
C THR A 408 -9.23 2.23 10.90
N ASP A 409 -10.34 2.89 10.59
CA ASP A 409 -11.37 3.28 11.57
C ASP A 409 -12.05 2.04 12.17
N LEU A 410 -12.60 2.20 13.37
CA LEU A 410 -13.65 1.32 13.90
C LEU A 410 -15.00 2.02 13.68
N THR A 411 -15.80 1.50 12.74
CA THR A 411 -17.04 2.15 12.29
C THR A 411 -18.21 1.79 13.19
N PHE A 412 -19.02 2.78 13.58
CA PHE A 412 -20.22 2.51 14.38
C PHE A 412 -21.34 1.87 13.55
N ALA A 413 -21.52 2.28 12.30
CA ALA A 413 -22.50 1.64 11.44
C ALA A 413 -22.09 0.18 11.23
N ARG A 414 -23.02 -0.74 11.43
CA ARG A 414 -22.76 -2.17 11.26
C ARG A 414 -22.09 -2.47 9.93
N SER A 415 -21.01 -3.23 9.98
CA SER A 415 -20.28 -3.70 8.81
C SER A 415 -20.49 -5.22 8.65
N ARG A 416 -20.11 -5.79 7.51
CA ARG A 416 -19.85 -7.25 7.36
C ARG A 416 -20.92 -8.24 7.88
N GLY A 417 -22.20 -7.85 7.90
CA GLY A 417 -23.30 -8.73 8.35
C GLY A 417 -23.51 -8.76 9.87
N GLU A 418 -22.92 -7.81 10.61
CA GLU A 418 -23.12 -7.65 12.04
C GLU A 418 -24.62 -7.42 12.40
N PRO A 419 -25.07 -7.99 13.54
CA PRO A 419 -26.49 -7.93 13.92
C PRO A 419 -26.92 -6.54 14.42
N VAL A 420 -26.00 -5.73 14.94
CA VAL A 420 -26.28 -4.43 15.57
C VAL A 420 -25.17 -3.41 15.26
N ASP A 421 -25.52 -2.13 15.27
CA ASP A 421 -24.53 -1.05 15.18
C ASP A 421 -23.64 -1.00 16.43
N GLY A 422 -22.41 -0.56 16.25
CA GLY A 422 -21.43 -0.32 17.29
C GLY A 422 -20.74 -1.58 17.82
N LEU A 423 -21.03 -2.76 17.29
CA LEU A 423 -20.31 -3.99 17.62
C LEU A 423 -18.89 -3.91 17.03
N VAL A 424 -17.89 -4.29 17.82
CA VAL A 424 -16.50 -4.40 17.36
C VAL A 424 -16.06 -5.84 17.43
N THR A 425 -15.60 -6.37 16.30
CA THR A 425 -15.04 -7.71 16.17
C THR A 425 -13.51 -7.70 16.33
N TYR A 426 -12.93 -8.86 16.59
CA TYR A 426 -11.48 -9.03 16.63
C TYR A 426 -10.85 -8.72 15.27
N GLY A 427 -11.52 -9.08 14.16
CA GLY A 427 -11.07 -8.75 12.82
C GLY A 427 -10.93 -7.24 12.59
N GLU A 428 -11.89 -6.44 13.05
CA GLU A 428 -11.85 -4.98 12.95
C GLU A 428 -10.78 -4.37 13.87
N ALA A 429 -10.70 -4.83 15.12
CA ALA A 429 -9.65 -4.38 16.05
C ALA A 429 -8.24 -4.74 15.53
N PHE A 430 -8.06 -5.94 14.97
CA PHE A 430 -6.81 -6.35 14.33
C PHE A 430 -6.52 -5.50 13.09
N ALA A 431 -7.49 -5.27 12.21
CA ALA A 431 -7.29 -4.42 11.04
C ALA A 431 -6.89 -2.99 11.44
N ALA A 432 -7.37 -2.50 12.59
CA ALA A 432 -6.97 -1.21 13.13
C ALA A 432 -5.53 -1.20 13.70
N GLN A 433 -5.08 -2.27 14.37
CA GLN A 433 -3.72 -2.45 14.92
C GLN A 433 -3.09 -3.80 14.50
N PRO A 434 -2.62 -3.95 13.25
CA PRO A 434 -2.25 -5.26 12.70
C PRO A 434 -0.81 -5.70 12.95
N PHE A 435 -0.03 -4.91 13.68
CA PHE A 435 1.44 -5.08 13.73
C PHE A 435 1.93 -6.03 14.83
N GLY A 436 1.05 -6.44 15.75
CA GLY A 436 1.44 -7.30 16.88
C GLY A 436 2.58 -6.70 17.70
N ASN A 437 2.57 -5.37 17.92
CA ASN A 437 3.60 -4.76 18.76
C ASN A 437 3.40 -5.21 20.20
N VAL A 438 4.48 -5.24 20.98
CA VAL A 438 4.39 -5.38 22.43
C VAL A 438 4.49 -4.01 23.10
N LEU A 439 3.81 -3.84 24.23
CA LEU A 439 3.88 -2.61 25.02
C LEU A 439 5.21 -2.56 25.79
N VAL A 440 5.86 -1.41 25.78
CA VAL A 440 7.10 -1.17 26.50
C VAL A 440 6.91 0.05 27.39
N THR A 441 6.92 -0.17 28.71
CA THR A 441 6.95 0.90 29.70
C THR A 441 8.40 1.26 30.00
N LEU A 442 8.76 2.52 29.82
CA LEU A 442 10.14 2.99 29.95
C LEU A 442 10.22 4.31 30.73
N ALA A 443 11.35 4.54 31.39
CA ALA A 443 11.63 5.80 32.06
C ALA A 443 12.49 6.72 31.19
N VAL A 444 12.10 7.99 31.07
CA VAL A 444 12.84 9.08 30.42
C VAL A 444 12.83 10.33 31.31
N SER A 445 13.75 11.25 31.05
CA SER A 445 13.60 12.61 31.59
C SER A 445 12.45 13.36 30.92
N GLY A 446 11.87 14.35 31.60
CA GLY A 446 10.89 15.24 30.99
C GLY A 446 11.46 16.00 29.80
N GLY A 447 12.75 16.36 29.84
CA GLY A 447 13.46 16.97 28.71
C GLY A 447 13.48 16.06 27.48
N GLU A 448 13.83 14.77 27.65
CA GLU A 448 13.79 13.79 26.56
C GLU A 448 12.38 13.58 26.01
N LEU A 449 11.35 13.57 26.86
CA LEU A 449 9.97 13.45 26.41
C LEU A 449 9.53 14.68 25.60
N ILE A 450 9.92 15.88 26.04
CA ILE A 450 9.68 17.15 25.32
C ILE A 450 10.37 17.10 23.95
N ASP A 451 11.64 16.70 23.90
CA ASP A 451 12.42 16.59 22.66
C ASP A 451 11.76 15.62 21.66
N VAL A 452 11.24 14.48 22.14
CA VAL A 452 10.50 13.53 21.30
C VAL A 452 9.26 14.17 20.68
N LEU A 453 8.46 14.90 21.46
CA LEU A 453 7.27 15.58 20.94
C LEU A 453 7.65 16.68 19.93
N GLU A 454 8.70 17.44 20.20
CA GLU A 454 9.16 18.47 19.27
C GLU A 454 9.75 17.90 17.97
N ASP A 455 10.42 16.75 18.03
CA ASP A 455 10.88 16.02 16.85
C ASP A 455 9.71 15.60 15.95
N GLU A 456 8.63 15.09 16.53
CA GLU A 456 7.42 14.74 15.78
C GLU A 456 6.74 15.98 15.19
N LEU A 457 6.65 17.08 15.95
CA LEU A 457 6.11 18.35 15.46
C LEU A 457 6.94 18.93 14.31
N ARG A 458 8.27 18.78 14.34
CA ARG A 458 9.16 19.16 13.21
C ARG A 458 8.84 18.39 11.95
N ARG A 459 8.45 17.12 12.08
CA ARG A 459 7.99 16.24 10.98
C ARG A 459 6.55 16.52 10.56
N GLY A 460 5.85 17.41 11.26
CA GLY A 460 4.45 17.76 10.97
C GLY A 460 3.44 16.77 11.54
N THR A 461 3.86 15.90 12.47
CA THR A 461 2.98 14.95 13.15
C THR A 461 2.93 15.22 14.65
N ILE A 462 2.10 14.47 15.37
CA ILE A 462 2.13 14.36 16.82
C ILE A 462 1.72 12.93 17.19
N PRO A 463 2.39 12.25 18.13
CA PRO A 463 1.97 10.91 18.54
C PRO A 463 0.59 10.97 19.19
N GLN A 464 -0.17 9.89 19.05
CA GLN A 464 -1.45 9.75 19.72
C GLN A 464 -1.19 9.47 21.20
N SER A 465 -1.86 10.19 22.09
CA SER A 465 -1.60 10.17 23.53
C SER A 465 -2.83 9.79 24.34
N SER A 466 -2.62 9.19 25.51
CA SER A 466 -3.66 8.84 26.46
C SER A 466 -4.40 10.08 26.97
N SER A 467 -5.68 9.94 27.31
CA SER A 467 -6.63 11.01 27.64
C SER A 467 -6.17 11.95 28.77
N ASN A 468 -5.24 11.52 29.61
CA ASN A 468 -4.67 12.32 30.69
C ASN A 468 -3.55 13.29 30.25
N VAL A 469 -3.16 13.27 28.98
CA VAL A 469 -2.15 14.17 28.39
C VAL A 469 -2.83 15.38 27.77
N ARG A 470 -2.28 16.58 28.04
CA ARG A 470 -2.59 17.83 27.31
C ARG A 470 -1.32 18.48 26.79
N ILE A 471 -1.39 19.04 25.59
CA ILE A 471 -0.26 19.58 24.85
C ILE A 471 -0.66 20.95 24.31
N ARG A 472 0.12 21.98 24.61
CA ARG A 472 0.00 23.30 23.98
C ARG A 472 1.21 23.54 23.08
N ILE A 473 0.97 23.96 21.85
CA ILE A 473 2.01 24.18 20.84
C ILE A 473 1.88 25.56 20.19
N ALA A 474 3.02 26.16 19.85
CA ALA A 474 3.10 27.37 19.04
C ALA A 474 3.93 27.07 17.79
N GLY A 475 3.30 27.06 16.62
CA GLY A 475 3.92 26.57 15.39
C GLY A 475 4.35 25.10 15.52
N ARG A 476 5.67 24.84 15.47
CA ARG A 476 6.27 23.50 15.63
C ARG A 476 7.05 23.33 16.95
N ARG A 477 6.76 24.16 17.95
CA ARG A 477 7.39 24.10 19.28
C ARG A 477 6.38 23.75 20.36
N LEU A 478 6.84 22.98 21.34
CA LEU A 478 6.05 22.66 22.52
C LEU A 478 6.09 23.85 23.49
N ARG A 479 4.92 24.28 23.96
CA ARG A 479 4.78 25.32 25.01
C ARG A 479 4.53 24.72 26.36
N GLU A 480 3.72 23.68 26.40
CA GLU A 480 3.30 23.05 27.64
C GLU A 480 2.94 21.59 27.39
N LEU A 481 3.36 20.74 28.32
CA LEU A 481 2.96 19.35 28.41
C LEU A 481 2.44 19.10 29.82
N LEU A 482 1.18 18.71 29.92
CA LEU A 482 0.55 18.32 31.17
C LEU A 482 0.28 16.82 31.17
N VAL A 483 0.59 16.14 32.27
CA VAL A 483 0.21 14.76 32.55
C VAL A 483 -0.58 14.75 33.86
N ASP A 484 -1.81 14.22 33.84
CA ASP A 484 -2.72 14.26 34.98
C ASP A 484 -2.95 15.70 35.52
N GLY A 485 -2.89 16.69 34.62
CA GLY A 485 -3.04 18.12 34.94
C GLY A 485 -1.79 18.79 35.53
N SER A 486 -0.70 18.04 35.78
CA SER A 486 0.55 18.58 36.29
C SER A 486 1.55 18.86 35.15
N PRO A 487 2.26 20.00 35.16
CA PRO A 487 3.26 20.31 34.15
C PRO A 487 4.45 19.34 34.22
N VAL A 488 4.95 18.93 33.06
CA VAL A 488 6.18 18.16 32.93
C VAL A 488 7.36 19.12 32.75
N HIS A 489 8.27 19.14 33.71
CA HIS A 489 9.51 19.91 33.66
C HIS A 489 10.68 19.05 33.14
N ALA A 490 11.71 19.71 32.60
CA ALA A 490 12.85 19.02 31.99
C ALA A 490 13.57 18.05 32.94
N SER A 491 13.63 18.40 34.24
CA SER A 491 14.24 17.60 35.30
C SER A 491 13.38 16.43 35.80
N ASP A 492 12.11 16.38 35.41
CA ASP A 492 11.20 15.35 35.89
C ASP A 492 11.60 13.99 35.36
N ARG A 493 11.23 12.96 36.10
CA ARG A 493 11.39 11.58 35.67
C ARG A 493 10.01 11.05 35.29
N VAL A 494 9.85 10.65 34.03
CA VAL A 494 8.56 10.29 33.46
C VAL A 494 8.59 8.84 32.98
N SER A 495 7.63 8.05 33.46
CA SER A 495 7.36 6.69 33.03
C SER A 495 6.29 6.69 31.93
N VAL A 496 6.69 6.37 30.70
CA VAL A 496 5.82 6.38 29.52
C VAL A 496 5.72 4.97 28.94
N THR A 497 4.51 4.58 28.56
CA THR A 497 4.30 3.37 27.74
C THR A 497 4.23 3.72 26.28
N VAL A 498 4.98 2.99 25.46
CA VAL A 498 4.92 3.06 24.01
C VAL A 498 4.83 1.66 23.41
N ASN A 499 4.48 1.55 22.13
CA ASN A 499 4.60 0.28 21.43
C ASN A 499 6.08 -0.03 21.11
N SER A 500 6.41 -1.31 20.87
CA SER A 500 7.78 -1.76 20.59
C SER A 500 8.42 -1.07 19.39
N PHE A 501 7.64 -0.73 18.35
CA PHE A 501 8.14 0.06 17.23
C PHE A 501 8.72 1.40 17.69
N MET A 502 7.98 2.18 18.47
CA MET A 502 8.46 3.46 19.01
C MET A 502 9.60 3.26 20.01
N ALA A 503 9.55 2.21 20.84
CA ALA A 503 10.58 1.91 21.84
C ALA A 503 11.98 1.72 21.22
N GLU A 504 12.02 1.23 19.98
CA GLU A 504 13.25 0.96 19.24
C GLU A 504 13.61 2.04 18.22
N THR A 505 12.63 2.71 17.60
CA THR A 505 12.90 3.72 16.56
C THR A 505 13.15 5.12 17.11
N VAL A 506 12.54 5.47 18.25
CA VAL A 506 12.72 6.79 18.88
C VAL A 506 14.02 6.78 19.70
N PRO A 507 15.01 7.64 19.39
CA PRO A 507 16.33 7.57 20.03
C PRO A 507 16.32 7.70 21.55
N ALA A 508 15.49 8.60 22.11
CA ALA A 508 15.36 8.75 23.56
C ALA A 508 14.83 7.47 24.21
N PHE A 509 13.77 6.90 23.63
CA PHE A 509 13.18 5.65 24.11
C PHE A 509 14.17 4.51 23.99
N ARG A 510 14.87 4.33 22.86
CA ARG A 510 15.91 3.30 22.65
C ARG A 510 17.13 3.41 23.57
N ARG A 511 17.42 4.58 24.14
CA ARG A 511 18.51 4.73 25.12
C ARG A 511 18.10 4.40 26.56
N SER A 512 16.81 4.38 26.87
CA SER A 512 16.34 4.08 28.22
C SER A 512 16.79 2.68 28.65
N LYS A 513 17.41 2.57 29.83
CA LYS A 513 17.87 1.28 30.39
C LYS A 513 16.81 0.64 31.30
N GLU A 514 15.79 1.41 31.66
CA GLU A 514 14.75 1.00 32.59
C GLU A 514 13.49 0.76 31.78
N ARG A 515 13.25 -0.52 31.47
CA ARG A 515 12.13 -0.96 30.63
C ARG A 515 11.44 -2.16 31.23
N VAL A 516 10.12 -2.19 31.08
CA VAL A 516 9.28 -3.34 31.34
C VAL A 516 8.52 -3.65 30.06
N VAL A 517 8.68 -4.86 29.55
CA VAL A 517 7.90 -5.35 28.40
C VAL A 517 6.59 -5.94 28.94
N GLY A 518 5.47 -5.48 28.38
CA GLY A 518 4.12 -5.89 28.73
C GLY A 518 3.49 -6.81 27.69
N ALA A 519 2.16 -6.80 27.66
CA ALA A 519 1.35 -7.56 26.71
C ALA A 519 1.46 -7.02 25.27
N GLU A 520 0.90 -7.76 24.32
CA GLU A 520 0.67 -7.27 22.95
C GLU A 520 -0.32 -6.10 22.94
N ASP A 521 -0.15 -5.17 22.00
CA ASP A 521 -0.96 -3.95 21.88
C ASP A 521 -2.44 -4.28 21.60
N LEU A 522 -2.71 -5.25 20.74
CA LEU A 522 -4.07 -5.74 20.49
C LEU A 522 -4.68 -6.44 21.72
N GLU A 523 -3.89 -7.22 22.47
CA GLU A 523 -4.36 -7.83 23.72
C GLU A 523 -4.77 -6.76 24.74
N ALA A 524 -3.99 -5.67 24.84
CA ALA A 524 -4.31 -4.53 25.68
C ALA A 524 -5.61 -3.83 25.22
N LEU A 525 -5.82 -3.65 23.91
CA LEU A 525 -7.07 -3.10 23.38
C LEU A 525 -8.28 -4.00 23.68
N GLU A 526 -8.15 -5.32 23.52
CA GLU A 526 -9.21 -6.26 23.89
C GLU A 526 -9.52 -6.23 25.38
N ALA A 527 -8.49 -6.13 26.23
CA ALA A 527 -8.67 -6.00 27.67
C ALA A 527 -9.41 -4.71 28.03
N TYR A 528 -9.09 -3.60 27.33
CA TYR A 528 -9.79 -2.34 27.49
C TYR A 528 -11.28 -2.44 27.10
N PHE A 529 -11.61 -3.05 25.96
CA PHE A 529 -13.02 -3.27 25.59
C PHE A 529 -13.77 -4.18 26.58
N ARG A 530 -13.10 -5.16 27.20
CA ARG A 530 -13.69 -5.98 28.28
C ARG A 530 -13.97 -5.16 29.54
N ALA A 531 -13.08 -4.22 29.89
CA ALA A 531 -13.23 -3.34 31.05
C ALA A 531 -14.24 -2.20 30.83
N HIS A 532 -14.40 -1.78 29.57
CA HIS A 532 -15.28 -0.69 29.12
C HIS A 532 -16.28 -1.22 28.08
N PRO A 533 -17.39 -1.85 28.50
CA PRO A 533 -18.27 -2.60 27.61
C PRO A 533 -18.83 -1.81 26.42
N VAL A 534 -18.96 -0.49 26.59
CA VAL A 534 -19.25 0.47 25.50
C VAL A 534 -18.23 1.61 25.58
N VAL A 535 -17.33 1.68 24.61
CA VAL A 535 -16.30 2.71 24.52
C VAL A 535 -16.90 3.97 23.89
N ALA A 536 -16.85 5.09 24.61
CA ALA A 536 -17.32 6.38 24.13
C ALA A 536 -16.34 6.99 23.11
N VAL A 537 -16.84 7.86 22.23
CA VAL A 537 -15.97 8.66 21.35
C VAL A 537 -15.27 9.73 22.20
N PRO A 538 -13.93 9.72 22.30
CA PRO A 538 -13.20 10.70 23.12
C PRO A 538 -13.24 12.10 22.50
N VAL A 539 -13.07 13.12 23.36
CA VAL A 539 -12.96 14.52 22.93
C VAL A 539 -11.52 14.83 22.48
N THR A 540 -11.36 15.26 21.23
CA THR A 540 -10.05 15.58 20.61
C THR A 540 -9.73 17.08 20.64
N LYS A 541 -9.65 17.65 21.85
CA LYS A 541 -9.29 19.06 22.09
C LYS A 541 -8.14 19.20 23.09
N ARG A 542 -7.27 18.17 23.17
CA ARG A 542 -6.18 18.11 24.15
C ARG A 542 -4.87 18.61 23.57
N VAL A 543 -4.78 18.72 22.25
CA VAL A 543 -3.72 19.43 21.53
C VAL A 543 -4.21 20.83 21.14
N GLU A 544 -3.74 21.85 21.85
CA GLU A 544 -4.08 23.25 21.62
C GLU A 544 -2.98 23.94 20.80
N ARG A 545 -3.39 24.61 19.71
CA ARG A 545 -2.49 25.39 18.84
C ARG A 545 -2.68 26.86 19.13
N GLU A 546 -1.64 27.50 19.65
CA GLU A 546 -1.59 28.96 19.77
C GLU A 546 -1.50 29.57 18.36
N PRO A 547 -2.16 30.73 18.11
CA PRO A 547 -1.92 31.49 16.90
C PRO A 547 -0.43 31.76 16.74
N ALA A 548 0.10 31.63 15.52
CA ALA A 548 1.44 32.13 15.26
C ALA A 548 1.43 33.63 15.60
N VAL A 549 2.29 34.04 16.53
CA VAL A 549 2.57 35.46 16.71
C VAL A 549 3.27 35.88 15.42
N ASP A 550 2.59 36.68 14.59
CA ASP A 550 3.23 37.32 13.45
C ASP A 550 4.46 38.04 13.98
N ALA A 551 5.65 37.61 13.56
CA ALA A 551 6.87 38.37 13.75
C ALA A 551 6.81 39.58 12.80
N GLY A 552 5.95 40.53 13.14
CA GLY A 552 5.90 41.87 12.58
C GLY A 552 6.55 42.82 13.57
N ASP A 553 7.57 43.52 13.09
CA ASP A 553 8.28 44.66 13.70
C ASP A 553 9.12 44.39 14.96
N GLU A 554 10.38 43.97 14.73
CA GLU A 554 11.57 44.60 15.33
C GLU A 554 12.67 44.79 14.28
#